data_AF-A0A960PQ78-F1
#
_entry.id   AF-A0A960PQ78-F1
#
_cell.length_a   1.000
_cell.length_b   1.000
_cell.length_c   1.000
_cell.angle_alpha   90.00
_cell.angle_beta   90.00
_cell.angle_gamma   90.00
#
_symmetry.space_group_name_H-M   'P 1'
#
loop_
_entity.id
_entity.type
_entity.pdbx_description
1 polymer ?
#
loop_
_entity_poly.entity_id
_entity_poly.type
_entity_poly.pdbx_seq_one_letter_code
_entity_poly.pdbx_strand_id
1 'polypeptide(L)'
;QTDEQLYQLLFRPGFTTRQGADLSAGRGIGLGAVAQAVISYGGRVDVSSVPGSGSRFLLRLPLSVSITRALLVEVEREEYALPLGAVVESLRFRLEELE
;
A
#
# COMPACT_ATOMS: atom_id res chain seq x y z
N GLN A 1 10.13 5.58 -19.54
CA GLN A 1 10.08 5.19 -18.12
C GLN A 1 9.49 6.29 -17.21
N THR A 2 9.46 7.56 -17.63
CA THR A 2 8.93 8.70 -16.87
C THR A 2 7.41 8.68 -16.65
N ASP A 3 6.62 8.34 -17.66
CA ASP A 3 5.15 8.41 -17.57
C ASP A 3 4.58 7.38 -16.58
N GLU A 4 5.18 6.20 -16.51
CA GLU A 4 4.76 5.12 -15.61
C GLU A 4 4.98 5.50 -14.13
N GLN A 5 6.08 6.21 -13.85
CA GLN A 5 6.34 6.81 -12.54
C GLN A 5 5.37 7.97 -12.25
N LEU A 6 5.01 8.76 -13.26
CA LEU A 6 4.03 9.84 -13.13
C LEU A 6 2.65 9.29 -12.76
N TYR A 7 2.23 8.17 -13.35
CA TYR A 7 0.94 7.54 -13.05
C TYR A 7 0.85 7.01 -11.62
N GLN A 8 1.97 6.75 -10.92
CA GLN A 8 1.93 6.41 -9.50
C GLN A 8 1.35 7.55 -8.64
N LEU A 9 1.43 8.80 -9.10
CA LEU A 9 0.81 9.93 -8.41
C LEU A 9 -0.71 9.81 -8.33
N LEU A 10 -1.36 9.09 -9.28
CA LEU A 10 -2.80 8.85 -9.27
C LEU A 10 -3.28 8.05 -8.04
N PHE A 11 -2.38 7.27 -7.43
CA PHE A 11 -2.67 6.45 -6.26
C PHE A 11 -2.31 7.14 -4.94
N ARG A 12 -1.71 8.34 -4.99
CA ARG A 12 -1.38 9.08 -3.77
C ARG A 12 -2.67 9.58 -3.10
N PRO A 13 -2.83 9.39 -1.77
CA PRO A 13 -3.99 9.89 -1.05
C PRO A 13 -4.20 11.38 -1.28
N GLY A 14 -5.43 11.76 -1.65
CA GLY A 14 -5.84 13.17 -1.85
C GLY A 14 -5.33 13.83 -3.13
N PHE A 15 -4.65 13.09 -4.03
CA PHE A 15 -4.25 13.62 -5.33
C PHE A 15 -5.47 13.79 -6.24
N THR A 16 -5.69 15.03 -6.67
CA THR A 16 -6.76 15.38 -7.61
C THR A 16 -6.34 16.58 -8.45
N THR A 17 -6.87 16.66 -9.67
CA THR A 17 -6.75 17.84 -10.53
C THR A 17 -7.93 18.81 -10.38
N ARG A 18 -8.94 18.47 -9.57
CA ARG A 18 -10.14 19.29 -9.35
C ARG A 18 -9.88 20.41 -8.34
N GLN A 19 -10.05 21.66 -8.75
CA GLN A 19 -10.00 22.82 -7.85
C GLN A 19 -11.25 22.86 -6.94
N GLY A 20 -11.08 23.22 -5.67
CA GLY A 20 -12.18 23.38 -4.71
C GLY A 20 -12.82 22.07 -4.19
N ALA A 21 -12.20 20.92 -4.44
CA ALA A 21 -12.72 19.64 -3.95
C ALA A 21 -12.59 19.52 -2.42
N ASP A 22 -13.65 19.09 -1.75
CA ASP A 22 -13.72 18.77 -0.33
C ASP A 22 -13.57 17.26 -0.09
N LEU A 23 -13.48 16.82 1.18
CA LEU A 23 -13.32 15.40 1.52
C LEU A 23 -14.55 14.56 1.12
N SER A 24 -15.72 15.19 0.99
CA SER A 24 -16.96 14.54 0.60
C SER A 24 -17.05 14.27 -0.91
N ALA A 25 -16.48 15.16 -1.74
CA ALA A 25 -16.50 15.06 -3.19
C ALA A 25 -15.17 14.53 -3.78
N GLY A 26 -14.87 13.25 -3.53
CA GLY A 26 -14.13 12.42 -4.49
C GLY A 26 -12.74 12.92 -4.94
N ARG A 27 -11.90 13.38 -4.01
CA ARG A 27 -10.51 13.87 -4.22
C ARG A 27 -9.46 12.83 -4.66
N GLY A 28 -9.85 11.74 -5.30
CA GLY A 28 -8.90 10.65 -5.58
C GLY A 28 -8.78 9.64 -4.43
N ILE A 29 -9.78 9.61 -3.54
CA ILE A 29 -10.02 8.44 -2.69
C ILE A 29 -10.25 7.22 -3.58
N GLY A 30 -10.90 7.37 -4.75
CA GLY A 30 -11.25 6.26 -5.63
C GLY A 30 -10.04 5.40 -6.02
N LEU A 31 -9.07 5.98 -6.72
CA LEU A 31 -7.89 5.22 -7.17
C LEU A 31 -6.96 4.85 -6.01
N GLY A 32 -6.80 5.71 -5.00
CA GLY A 32 -6.02 5.39 -3.81
C GLY A 32 -6.61 4.22 -3.00
N ALA A 33 -7.94 4.19 -2.82
CA ALA A 33 -8.65 3.12 -2.14
C ALA A 33 -8.64 1.82 -2.96
N VAL A 34 -8.78 1.92 -4.29
CA VAL A 34 -8.62 0.76 -5.19
C VAL A 34 -7.21 0.19 -5.08
N ALA A 35 -6.17 1.04 -5.13
CA ALA A 35 -4.79 0.59 -4.97
C ALA A 35 -4.55 -0.05 -3.60
N GLN A 36 -5.04 0.56 -2.51
CA GLN A 36 -4.99 -0.01 -1.17
C GLN A 36 -5.68 -1.37 -1.09
N ALA A 37 -6.89 -1.50 -1.63
CA ALA A 37 -7.61 -2.77 -1.66
C ALA A 37 -6.81 -3.84 -2.41
N VAL A 38 -6.28 -3.53 -3.59
CA VAL A 38 -5.48 -4.46 -4.39
C VAL A 38 -4.19 -4.87 -3.67
N ILE A 39 -3.47 -3.91 -3.07
CA ILE A 39 -2.25 -4.16 -2.31
C ILE A 39 -2.54 -5.00 -1.06
N SER A 40 -3.65 -4.75 -0.35
CA SER A 40 -4.05 -5.52 0.84
C SER A 40 -4.28 -7.00 0.54
N TYR A 41 -4.66 -7.32 -0.70
CA TYR A 41 -4.79 -8.69 -1.20
C TYR A 41 -3.49 -9.27 -1.80
N GLY A 42 -2.36 -8.57 -1.66
CA GLY A 42 -1.06 -8.97 -2.22
C GLY A 42 -0.98 -8.81 -3.75
N GLY A 43 -1.87 -8.00 -4.33
CA GLY A 43 -1.89 -7.69 -5.75
C GLY A 43 -1.11 -6.43 -6.12
N ARG A 44 -1.19 -6.06 -7.40
CA ARG A 44 -0.64 -4.81 -7.93
C ARG A 44 -1.52 -4.22 -9.03
N VAL A 45 -1.38 -2.90 -9.24
CA VAL A 45 -2.07 -2.15 -10.28
C VAL A 45 -1.04 -1.47 -11.18
N ASP A 46 -1.17 -1.63 -12.49
CA ASP A 46 -0.37 -0.95 -13.49
C ASP A 46 -1.25 -0.08 -14.38
N VAL A 47 -0.74 1.08 -14.82
CA VAL A 47 -1.49 2.06 -15.62
C VAL A 47 -0.73 2.37 -16.90
N SER A 48 -1.44 2.30 -18.03
CA SER A 48 -0.96 2.79 -19.32
C SER A 48 -2.02 3.67 -19.94
N SER A 49 -1.67 4.87 -20.37
CA SER A 49 -2.60 5.82 -20.99
C SER A 49 -1.92 6.49 -22.17
N VAL A 50 -2.69 6.68 -23.25
CA VAL A 50 -2.26 7.42 -24.44
C VAL A 50 -3.31 8.50 -24.72
N PRO A 51 -2.94 9.79 -24.73
CA PRO A 51 -3.88 10.87 -25.01
C PRO A 51 -4.65 10.64 -26.31
N GLY A 52 -5.97 10.79 -26.27
CA GLY A 52 -6.85 10.53 -27.42
C GLY A 52 -7.17 9.05 -27.70
N SER A 53 -6.44 8.11 -27.10
CA SER A 53 -6.67 6.66 -27.26
C SER A 53 -7.20 5.97 -25.99
N GLY A 54 -7.35 6.72 -24.90
CA GLY A 54 -7.90 6.24 -23.64
C GLY A 54 -6.84 5.73 -22.64
N SER A 55 -7.33 5.10 -21.57
CA SER A 55 -6.52 4.63 -20.45
C SER A 55 -6.85 3.17 -20.13
N ARG A 56 -5.83 2.39 -19.79
CA ARG A 56 -5.93 1.00 -19.37
C ARG A 56 -5.35 0.83 -17.97
N PHE A 57 -6.14 0.23 -17.09
CA PHE A 57 -5.75 -0.20 -15.75
C PHE A 57 -5.66 -1.72 -15.74
N LEU A 58 -4.50 -2.26 -15.38
CA LEU A 58 -4.28 -3.69 -15.26
C LEU A 58 -4.12 -4.06 -13.79
N LEU A 59 -5.10 -4.80 -13.25
CA LEU A 59 -5.07 -5.32 -11.90
C LEU A 59 -4.58 -6.76 -11.93
N ARG A 60 -3.56 -7.07 -11.13
CA ARG A 60 -3.04 -8.43 -10.97
C ARG A 60 -3.22 -8.84 -9.52
N LEU A 61 -4.07 -9.84 -9.30
CA LEU A 61 -4.34 -10.41 -7.98
C LEU A 61 -3.82 -11.85 -7.97
N PRO A 62 -3.20 -12.29 -6.86
CA PRO A 62 -2.85 -13.70 -6.69
C PRO A 62 -4.12 -14.57 -6.61
N LEU A 63 -4.04 -15.80 -7.12
CA LEU A 63 -5.18 -16.74 -7.14
C LEU A 63 -5.63 -17.12 -5.72
N SER A 64 -4.70 -17.11 -4.77
CA SER A 64 -4.94 -17.23 -3.35
C SER A 64 -4.75 -15.87 -2.68
N VAL A 65 -5.67 -15.51 -1.80
CA VAL A 65 -5.55 -14.33 -0.94
C VAL A 65 -4.26 -14.46 -0.13
N SER A 66 -3.39 -13.45 -0.19
CA SER A 66 -2.09 -13.50 0.50
C SER A 66 -2.29 -13.65 2.00
N ILE A 67 -1.71 -14.70 2.58
CA ILE A 67 -1.57 -14.83 4.04
C ILE A 67 -0.44 -13.89 4.46
N THR A 68 -0.81 -12.74 5.01
CA THR A 68 0.16 -11.82 5.61
C THR A 68 0.60 -12.40 6.95
N ARG A 69 1.86 -12.86 7.00
CA ARG A 69 2.48 -13.27 8.27
C ARG A 69 2.78 -12.02 9.10
N ALA A 70 2.50 -12.08 10.39
CA ALA A 70 2.82 -11.03 11.34
C ALA A 70 3.68 -11.58 12.48
N LEU A 71 4.60 -10.76 12.97
CA LEU A 71 5.29 -10.94 14.23
C LEU A 71 4.44 -10.29 15.32
N LEU A 72 4.00 -11.09 16.29
CA LEU A 72 3.34 -10.58 17.48
C LEU A 72 4.40 -10.12 18.48
N VAL A 73 4.23 -8.91 19.00
CA VAL A 73 5.08 -8.34 20.06
C VAL A 73 4.20 -7.78 21.15
N GLU A 74 4.67 -7.89 22.39
CA GLU A 74 4.01 -7.31 23.56
C GLU A 74 4.84 -6.12 24.04
N VAL A 75 4.18 -4.98 24.25
CA VAL A 75 4.77 -3.81 24.91
C VAL A 75 3.96 -3.54 26.16
N GLU A 76 4.59 -3.75 27.31
CA GLU A 76 3.96 -3.78 28.63
C GLU A 76 2.84 -4.81 28.77
N ARG A 77 1.61 -4.47 28.38
CA ARG A 77 0.42 -5.34 28.44
C ARG A 77 -0.42 -5.28 27.17
N GLU A 78 0.08 -4.59 26.15
CA GLU A 78 -0.61 -4.39 24.88
C GLU A 78 0.06 -5.22 23.78
N GLU A 79 -0.74 -5.98 23.04
CA GLU A 79 -0.27 -6.80 21.92
C GLU A 79 -0.30 -6.00 20.61
N TYR A 80 0.79 -6.07 19.86
CA TYR A 80 0.92 -5.45 18.54
C TYR A 80 1.29 -6.51 17.50
N ALA A 81 0.84 -6.31 16.27
CA ALA A 81 1.17 -7.16 15.13
C ALA A 81 1.98 -6.36 14.10
N LEU A 82 3.24 -6.74 13.91
CA LEU A 82 4.12 -6.16 12.90
C LEU A 82 4.11 -7.05 11.65
N PRO A 83 3.95 -6.53 10.42
CA PRO A 83 4.09 -7.33 9.22
C PRO A 83 5.48 -8.00 9.18
N LEU A 84 5.54 -9.33 9.06
CA LEU A 84 6.80 -10.06 9.14
C LEU A 84 7.78 -9.63 8.04
N GLY A 85 7.27 -9.23 6.86
CA GLY A 85 8.10 -8.71 5.76
C GLY A 85 8.75 -7.34 6.02
N ALA A 86 8.32 -6.61 7.05
CA ALA A 86 8.95 -5.36 7.49
C ALA A 86 10.05 -5.60 8.55
N VAL A 87 10.16 -6.81 9.11
CA VAL A 87 11.16 -7.18 10.11
C VAL A 87 12.42 -7.65 9.39
N VAL A 88 13.50 -6.88 9.52
CA VAL A 88 14.81 -7.24 8.94
C VAL A 88 15.45 -8.38 9.72
N GLU A 89 15.45 -8.26 11.05
CA GLU A 89 16.06 -9.23 11.96
C GLU A 89 15.41 -9.13 13.35
N SER A 90 15.41 -10.23 14.10
CA SER A 90 14.98 -10.27 15.50
C SER A 90 16.09 -10.88 16.34
N LEU A 91 16.66 -10.08 17.23
CA LEU A 91 17.70 -10.53 18.15
C LEU A 91 17.09 -10.84 19.52
N ARG A 92 17.53 -11.95 20.11
CA ARG A 92 17.17 -12.30 21.49
C ARG A 92 18.43 -12.15 22.34
N PHE A 93 18.39 -11.23 23.28
CA PHE A 93 19.46 -11.02 24.25
C PHE A 93 19.09 -11.71 25.55
N ARG A 94 20.09 -12.27 26.24
CA ARG A 94 19.97 -12.51 27.68
C ARG A 94 20.19 -11.17 28.40
N LEU A 95 19.53 -10.99 29.54
CA LEU A 95 19.68 -9.77 30.35
C LEU A 95 21.14 -9.50 30.75
N GLU A 96 21.94 -10.54 30.86
CA GLU A 96 23.38 -10.50 31.15
C GLU A 96 24.24 -9.90 30.02
N GLU A 97 23.70 -9.82 28.80
CA GLU A 97 24.40 -9.37 27.59
C GLU A 97 24.07 -7.91 27.24
N LEU A 98 23.17 -7.28 28.02
CA LEU A 98 22.75 -5.88 27.89
C LEU A 98 23.47 -5.05 28.96
N GLU A 99 24.78 -4.87 28.81
CA GLU A 99 25.58 -3.87 29.56
C GLU A 99 25.93 -2.67 28.67
#